data_AF-A0A166MTN4-F1
#
_entry.id   AF-A0A166MTN4-F1
#
_cell.length_a   1.000
_cell.length_b   1.000
_cell.length_c   1.000
_cell.angle_alpha   90.00
_cell.angle_beta   90.00
_cell.angle_gamma   90.00
#
_symmetry.space_group_name_H-M   'P 1'
#
loop_
_entity.id
_entity.type
_entity.pdbx_description
1 polymer ?
#
loop_
_entity_poly.entity_id
_entity_poly.type
_entity_poly.pdbx_seq_one_letter_code
_entity_poly.pdbx_strand_id
1 'polypeptide(L)'
;MTTRPKTGGRKRGSIDREERKVLTDKMAGDLMWCYQRLGGRDWLLKFAQDKPEEFLRQGLSRLFPAPQKDDEPSGTYNTQINVNNMTAVEAGMRVAYALNLGIQAQRELAPVAERVPEQPVDISPQEALGNWQPTPEPLLRPEPVEDPAKTLWIEELPLTAEQRRDNAVVRQTHGGSLESYAGSPGEQGGTVQRGASSRKPTVNELHQRMRSRRDELL
;
A
#
# COMPACT_ATOMS: atom_id res chain seq x y z
N MET A 1 1.80 -5.61 16.38
CA MET A 1 2.55 -5.78 15.13
C MET A 1 1.56 -6.14 14.02
N THR A 2 1.14 -5.16 13.22
CA THR A 2 0.18 -5.34 12.14
C THR A 2 0.89 -5.91 10.90
N THR A 3 0.70 -7.21 10.63
CA THR A 3 1.26 -7.84 9.43
C THR A 3 0.47 -7.43 8.20
N ARG A 4 1.00 -6.46 7.45
CA ARG A 4 0.53 -6.13 6.09
C ARG A 4 0.44 -7.42 5.26
N PRO A 5 -0.73 -7.79 4.72
CA PRO A 5 -0.85 -9.00 3.91
C PRO A 5 0.10 -8.89 2.71
N LYS A 6 0.89 -9.94 2.50
CA LYS A 6 1.94 -9.99 1.47
C LYS A 6 1.29 -10.12 0.09
N THR A 7 0.89 -8.99 -0.50
CA THR A 7 0.23 -8.89 -1.82
C THR A 7 1.16 -9.15 -3.02
N GLY A 8 2.38 -9.64 -2.78
CA GLY A 8 3.42 -9.85 -3.80
C GLY A 8 3.63 -11.30 -4.26
N GLY A 9 2.67 -12.21 -4.01
CA GLY A 9 2.75 -13.59 -4.53
C GLY A 9 2.35 -13.65 -6.01
N ARG A 10 3.04 -14.49 -6.81
CA ARG A 10 2.62 -14.81 -8.19
C ARG A 10 1.17 -15.31 -8.16
N LYS A 11 0.24 -14.56 -8.75
CA LYS A 11 -1.14 -15.03 -8.97
C LYS A 11 -1.06 -16.34 -9.77
N ARG A 12 -1.83 -17.35 -9.37
CA ARG A 12 -1.93 -18.64 -10.08
C ARG A 12 -2.41 -18.34 -11.51
N GLY A 13 -1.55 -18.56 -12.51
CA GLY A 13 -1.77 -18.15 -13.91
C GLY A 13 -0.94 -16.95 -14.38
N SER A 14 -0.03 -16.40 -13.56
CA SER A 14 0.92 -15.39 -14.02
C SER A 14 1.88 -16.00 -15.04
N ILE A 15 1.84 -15.48 -16.27
CA ILE A 15 2.81 -15.75 -17.35
C ILE A 15 4.23 -15.62 -16.81
N ASP A 16 5.09 -16.57 -17.18
CA ASP A 16 6.47 -16.59 -16.72
C ASP A 16 7.27 -15.41 -17.32
N ARG A 17 8.40 -15.07 -16.71
CA ARG A 17 9.21 -13.91 -17.14
C ARG A 17 9.67 -14.04 -18.59
N GLU A 18 10.03 -15.24 -19.01
CA GLU A 18 10.52 -15.53 -20.37
C GLU A 18 9.39 -15.46 -21.40
N GLU A 19 8.23 -16.05 -21.10
CA GLU A 19 7.04 -15.97 -21.94
C GLU A 19 6.56 -14.52 -22.11
N ARG A 20 6.65 -13.71 -21.05
CA ARG A 20 6.34 -12.28 -21.12
C ARG A 20 7.29 -11.53 -22.06
N LYS A 21 8.57 -11.91 -22.09
CA LYS A 21 9.54 -11.31 -23.00
C LYS A 21 9.17 -11.63 -24.46
N VAL A 22 8.88 -12.89 -24.77
CA VAL A 22 8.43 -13.31 -26.11
C VAL A 22 7.15 -12.58 -26.53
N LEU A 23 6.19 -12.41 -25.62
CA LEU A 23 4.98 -11.64 -25.91
C LEU A 23 5.29 -10.17 -26.20
N THR A 24 6.17 -9.56 -25.40
CA THR A 24 6.61 -8.17 -25.60
C THR A 24 7.31 -7.99 -26.96
N ASP A 25 8.16 -8.94 -27.35
CA ASP A 25 8.87 -8.91 -28.63
C ASP A 25 7.90 -9.03 -29.82
N LYS A 26 6.88 -9.90 -29.72
CA LYS A 26 5.81 -10.00 -30.74
C LYS A 26 5.02 -8.70 -30.87
N MET A 27 4.60 -8.13 -29.75
CA MET A 27 3.87 -6.84 -29.74
C MET A 27 4.70 -5.70 -30.34
N ALA A 28 6.01 -5.68 -30.07
CA ALA A 28 6.92 -4.71 -30.67
C ALA A 28 6.99 -4.87 -32.20
N GLY A 29 7.01 -6.12 -32.70
CA GLY A 29 6.93 -6.42 -34.13
C GLY A 29 5.64 -5.93 -34.78
N ASP A 30 4.48 -6.20 -34.16
CA ASP A 30 3.18 -5.77 -34.66
C ASP A 30 3.06 -4.23 -34.71
N LEU A 31 3.58 -3.54 -33.68
CA LEU A 31 3.65 -2.08 -33.66
C LEU A 31 4.50 -1.53 -34.81
N MET A 32 5.67 -2.13 -35.06
CA MET A 32 6.53 -1.71 -36.17
C MET A 32 5.90 -1.97 -37.53
N TRP A 33 5.15 -3.07 -37.67
CA TRP A 33 4.42 -3.38 -38.89
C TRP A 33 3.29 -2.37 -39.15
N CYS A 34 2.50 -2.04 -38.13
CA CYS A 34 1.49 -0.98 -38.20
C CYS A 34 2.12 0.37 -38.58
N TYR A 35 3.26 0.70 -37.97
CA TYR A 35 3.99 1.93 -38.28
C TYR A 35 4.45 1.98 -39.74
N GLN A 36 4.98 0.88 -40.29
CA GLN A 36 5.32 0.80 -41.71
C GLN A 36 4.11 1.00 -42.61
N ARG A 37 2.97 0.39 -42.29
CA ARG A 37 1.72 0.56 -43.06
C ARG A 37 1.16 1.98 -43.02
N LEU A 38 1.35 2.70 -41.90
CA LEU A 38 0.93 4.10 -41.77
C LEU A 38 1.78 5.06 -42.63
N GLY A 39 2.89 4.60 -43.21
CA GLY A 39 3.82 5.41 -43.99
C GLY A 39 5.17 5.62 -43.29
N GLY A 40 5.40 4.94 -42.17
CA GLY A 40 6.67 4.94 -41.45
C GLY A 40 7.15 6.34 -41.11
N ARG A 41 8.35 6.68 -41.60
CA ARG A 41 9.00 7.96 -41.29
C ARG A 41 8.23 9.16 -41.81
N ASP A 42 7.64 9.06 -43.01
CA ASP A 42 6.95 10.19 -43.64
C ASP A 42 5.67 10.54 -42.88
N TRP A 43 5.00 9.52 -42.34
CA TRP A 43 3.86 9.71 -41.46
C TRP A 43 4.26 10.39 -40.15
N LEU A 44 5.36 9.95 -39.54
CA LEU A 44 5.87 10.56 -38.31
C LEU A 44 6.28 12.03 -38.52
N LEU A 45 6.85 12.35 -39.69
CA LEU A 45 7.20 13.71 -40.06
C LEU A 45 5.95 14.59 -40.18
N LYS A 46 4.91 14.11 -40.86
CA LYS A 46 3.62 14.83 -40.95
C LYS A 46 2.98 15.01 -39.58
N PHE A 47 2.96 13.95 -38.77
CA PHE A 47 2.45 14.03 -37.40
C PHE A 47 3.21 15.07 -36.55
N ALA A 48 4.54 15.15 -36.66
CA ALA A 48 5.35 16.13 -35.96
C ALA A 48 5.09 17.57 -36.45
N GLN A 49 4.75 17.75 -37.73
CA GLN A 49 4.37 19.05 -38.29
C GLN A 49 2.98 19.48 -37.80
N ASP A 50 2.02 18.55 -37.77
CA ASP A 50 0.64 18.83 -37.35
C ASP A 50 0.55 19.07 -35.83
N LYS A 51 1.36 18.34 -35.04
CA LYS A 51 1.32 18.36 -33.57
C LYS A 51 2.73 18.32 -32.95
N PRO A 52 3.47 19.44 -32.98
CA PRO A 52 4.84 19.47 -32.46
C PRO A 52 4.91 19.20 -30.96
N GLU A 53 3.95 19.67 -30.16
CA GLU A 53 3.97 19.50 -28.70
C GLU A 53 3.83 18.04 -28.26
N GLU A 54 2.90 17.29 -28.86
CA GLU A 54 2.70 15.87 -28.57
C GLU A 54 3.93 15.06 -29.02
N PHE A 55 4.52 15.40 -30.16
CA PHE A 55 5.73 14.75 -30.65
C PHE A 55 6.92 14.97 -29.71
N LEU A 56 7.13 16.20 -29.21
CA LEU A 56 8.17 16.50 -28.22
C LEU A 56 7.89 15.77 -26.90
N ARG A 57 6.65 15.83 -26.40
CA ARG A 57 6.28 15.23 -25.11
C ARG A 57 6.36 13.71 -25.12
N GLN A 58 5.99 13.04 -26.21
CA GLN A 58 5.97 11.57 -26.28
C GLN A 58 7.24 11.01 -26.91
N GLY A 59 7.65 11.53 -28.06
CA GLY A 59 8.79 11.05 -28.84
C GLY A 59 10.14 11.37 -28.18
N LEU A 60 10.26 12.54 -27.55
CA LEU A 60 11.48 12.93 -26.85
C LEU A 60 11.41 12.77 -25.32
N SER A 61 10.32 12.22 -24.78
CA SER A 61 10.17 11.93 -23.33
C SER A 61 11.34 11.15 -22.73
N ARG A 62 11.96 10.27 -23.52
CA ARG A 62 13.12 9.47 -23.09
C ARG A 62 14.46 10.18 -23.23
N LEU A 63 14.52 11.21 -24.07
CA LEU A 63 15.72 12.01 -24.32
C LEU A 63 15.79 13.22 -23.39
N PHE A 64 14.65 13.78 -23.01
CA PHE A 64 14.60 14.80 -21.97
C PHE A 64 14.67 14.15 -20.58
N PRO A 65 15.44 14.73 -19.64
CA PRO A 65 15.34 14.33 -18.25
C PRO A 65 13.88 14.47 -17.81
N ALA A 66 13.40 13.49 -17.03
CA ALA A 66 12.04 13.55 -16.53
C ALA A 66 11.83 14.91 -15.85
N PRO A 67 10.76 15.65 -16.21
CA PRO A 67 10.47 16.90 -15.54
C PRO A 67 10.45 16.60 -14.04
N GLN A 68 11.24 17.36 -13.28
CA GLN A 68 11.20 17.27 -11.83
C GLN A 68 9.72 17.50 -11.49
N LYS A 69 9.09 16.47 -10.90
CA LYS A 69 7.75 16.62 -10.40
C LYS A 69 7.84 17.74 -9.38
N ASP A 70 7.27 18.89 -9.69
CA ASP A 70 7.11 19.96 -8.72
C ASP A 70 6.49 19.35 -7.46
N ASP A 71 7.15 19.60 -6.35
CA ASP A 71 7.07 18.84 -5.10
C ASP A 71 5.63 18.46 -4.70
N GLU A 72 5.28 17.19 -4.91
CA GLU A 72 4.28 16.52 -4.11
C GLU A 72 4.90 16.35 -2.71
N PRO A 73 4.33 16.91 -1.63
CA PRO A 73 4.88 16.79 -0.28
C PRO A 73 4.54 15.40 0.27
N SER A 74 5.13 14.37 -0.33
CA SER A 74 5.10 13.02 0.21
C SER A 74 6.13 12.16 -0.48
N GLY A 75 7.34 12.24 0.06
CA GLY A 75 8.36 11.21 -0.07
C GLY A 75 7.79 9.86 0.38
N THR A 76 7.15 9.14 -0.55
CA THR A 76 6.91 7.71 -0.40
C THR A 76 8.22 7.00 -0.73
N TYR A 77 9.24 7.24 0.10
CA TYR A 77 10.47 6.49 0.07
C TYR A 77 10.15 5.09 0.60
N ASN A 78 10.09 4.12 -0.31
CA ASN A 78 9.94 2.71 0.02
C ASN A 78 11.29 2.16 0.54
N THR A 79 11.85 2.80 1.56
CA THR A 79 13.09 2.38 2.22
C THR A 79 12.74 1.23 3.16
N GLN A 80 12.94 0.00 2.68
CA GLN A 80 12.97 -1.16 3.56
C GLN A 80 14.22 -1.05 4.45
N ILE A 81 14.05 -0.56 5.67
CA ILE A 81 15.14 -0.41 6.64
C ILE A 81 15.33 -1.75 7.36
N ASN A 82 16.48 -2.37 7.17
CA ASN A 82 16.86 -3.56 7.91
C ASN A 82 17.41 -3.16 9.29
N VAL A 83 16.56 -3.26 10.32
CA VAL A 83 16.86 -2.80 11.68
C VAL A 83 17.91 -3.69 12.38
N ASN A 84 18.16 -4.90 11.89
CA ASN A 84 19.01 -5.89 12.57
C ASN A 84 20.52 -5.55 12.58
N ASN A 85 20.99 -4.63 11.72
CA ASN A 85 22.41 -4.27 11.60
C ASN A 85 22.71 -2.82 11.98
N MET A 86 21.79 -2.10 12.62
CA MET A 86 22.01 -0.70 13.00
C MET A 86 22.40 -0.54 14.47
N THR A 87 23.25 0.44 14.75
CA THR A 87 23.55 0.85 16.12
C THR A 87 22.37 1.62 16.71
N ALA A 88 22.20 1.56 18.04
CA ALA A 88 21.09 2.23 18.73
C ALA A 88 21.07 3.75 18.49
N VAL A 89 22.24 4.36 18.33
CA VAL A 89 22.40 5.79 18.06
C VAL A 89 21.88 6.15 16.67
N GLU A 90 22.23 5.36 15.64
CA GLU A 90 21.74 5.58 14.28
C GLU A 90 20.23 5.34 14.17
N ALA A 91 19.70 4.36 14.91
CA ALA A 91 18.26 4.13 15.01
C ALA A 91 17.57 5.35 15.64
N GLY A 92 18.14 5.89 16.73
CA GLY A 92 17.64 7.09 17.40
C GLY A 92 17.62 8.32 16.50
N MET A 93 18.69 8.57 15.74
CA MET A 93 18.76 9.70 14.80
C MET A 93 17.69 9.60 13.70
N ARG A 94 17.42 8.40 13.20
CA ARG A 94 16.38 8.21 12.16
C ARG A 94 14.97 8.36 12.72
N VAL A 95 14.73 7.90 13.95
CA VAL A 95 13.44 8.14 14.62
C VAL A 95 13.24 9.63 14.89
N ALA A 96 14.27 10.35 15.33
CA ALA A 96 14.22 11.80 15.52
C ALA A 96 13.93 12.54 14.21
N TYR A 97 14.57 12.13 13.10
CA TYR A 97 14.30 12.69 11.77
C TYR A 97 12.86 12.42 11.31
N ALA A 98 12.37 11.19 11.47
CA ALA A 98 11.00 10.83 11.14
C ALA A 98 9.95 11.59 11.98
N LEU A 99 10.23 11.79 13.27
CA LEU A 99 9.39 12.60 14.16
C LEU A 99 9.37 14.07 13.71
N ASN A 100 10.53 14.64 13.37
CA ASN A 100 10.60 16.02 12.90
C ASN A 100 9.84 16.21 11.58
N LEU A 101 9.94 15.25 10.65
CA LEU A 101 9.18 15.24 9.41
C LEU A 101 7.66 15.19 9.68
N GLY A 102 7.23 14.37 10.65
CA GLY A 102 5.83 14.31 11.08
C GLY A 102 5.32 15.63 11.66
N ILE A 103 6.15 16.32 12.45
CA ILE A 103 5.81 17.66 13.00
C ILE A 103 5.66 18.68 11.87
N GLN A 104 6.53 18.64 10.85
CA GLN A 104 6.43 19.54 9.69
C GLN A 104 5.15 19.26 8.89
N ALA A 105 4.86 18.00 8.59
CA ALA A 105 3.63 17.62 7.89
C ALA A 105 2.36 18.04 8.67
N GLN A 106 2.38 17.93 10.01
CA GLN A 106 1.27 18.43 10.84
C GLN A 106 1.10 19.95 10.76
N ARG A 107 2.19 20.72 10.60
CA ARG A 107 2.11 22.18 10.42
C ARG A 107 1.53 22.55 9.07
N GLU A 108 1.78 21.76 8.03
CA GLU A 108 1.19 21.96 6.69
C GLU A 108 -0.29 21.56 6.63
N LEU A 109 -0.68 20.54 7.39
CA LEU A 109 -2.06 20.05 7.49
C LEU A 109 -2.93 20.83 8.49
N ALA A 110 -2.32 21.57 9.41
CA ALA A 110 -3.08 22.49 10.25
C ALA A 110 -3.74 23.52 9.31
N PRO A 111 -5.08 23.65 9.32
CA PRO A 111 -5.73 24.69 8.54
C PRO A 111 -5.07 26.01 8.95
N VAL A 112 -4.65 26.80 7.96
CA VAL A 112 -4.30 28.20 8.18
C VAL A 112 -5.57 28.81 8.75
N ALA A 113 -5.68 28.82 10.07
CA ALA A 113 -6.62 29.66 10.76
C ALA A 113 -6.30 31.04 10.21
N GLU A 114 -7.22 31.60 9.44
CA GLU A 114 -7.20 32.98 9.02
C GLU A 114 -7.11 33.77 10.33
N ARG A 115 -5.88 34.06 10.74
CA ARG A 115 -5.61 34.95 11.85
C ARG A 115 -6.10 36.29 11.33
N VAL A 116 -7.37 36.57 11.58
CA VAL A 116 -7.83 37.94 11.76
C VAL A 116 -6.74 38.58 12.62
N PRO A 117 -6.06 39.63 12.14
CA PRO A 117 -5.04 40.27 12.95
C PRO A 117 -5.74 40.72 14.22
N GLU A 118 -5.54 39.99 15.31
CA GLU A 118 -5.94 40.41 16.63
C GLU A 118 -5.24 41.75 16.82
N GLN A 119 -6.04 42.81 16.87
CA GLN A 119 -5.54 44.10 17.35
C GLN A 119 -4.81 43.80 18.65
N PRO A 120 -3.58 44.30 18.84
CA PRO A 120 -2.88 44.10 20.09
C PRO A 120 -3.73 44.73 21.19
N VAL A 121 -4.43 43.88 21.94
CA VAL A 121 -5.03 44.30 23.19
C VAL A 121 -3.87 44.32 24.16
N ASP A 122 -3.48 45.51 24.60
CA ASP A 122 -2.50 45.72 25.66
C ASP A 122 -3.09 45.20 26.98
N ILE A 123 -3.14 43.88 27.13
CA ILE A 123 -3.51 43.20 28.36
C ILE A 123 -2.21 42.98 29.13
N SER A 124 -2.13 43.55 30.33
CA SER A 124 -0.97 43.36 31.18
C SER A 124 -0.82 41.87 31.56
N PRO A 125 0.40 41.34 31.74
CA PRO A 125 0.61 39.94 32.13
C PRO A 125 -0.15 39.53 33.41
N GLN A 126 -0.49 40.49 34.28
CA GLN A 126 -1.30 40.23 35.48
C GLN A 126 -2.79 40.01 35.19
N GLU A 127 -3.36 40.64 34.17
CA GLU A 127 -4.78 40.47 33.79
C GLU A 127 -5.04 39.15 33.05
N ALA A 128 -4.04 38.64 32.33
CA ALA A 128 -4.14 37.36 31.61
C ALA A 128 -4.31 36.15 32.55
N LEU A 129 -3.79 36.21 33.78
CA LEU A 129 -3.98 35.15 34.78
C LEU A 129 -5.39 35.13 35.38
N GLY A 130 -6.12 36.26 35.36
CA GLY A 130 -7.46 36.37 35.94
C GLY A 130 -8.56 35.69 35.12
N ASN A 131 -8.34 35.52 33.81
CA ASN A 131 -9.33 35.03 32.84
C ASN A 131 -9.12 33.57 32.39
N TRP A 132 -8.32 32.78 33.12
CA TRP A 132 -8.16 31.36 32.80
C TRP A 132 -9.47 30.61 33.05
N GLN A 133 -10.20 30.27 31.98
CA GLN A 133 -11.36 29.39 32.07
C GLN A 133 -10.92 27.93 31.87
N PRO A 134 -11.32 27.00 32.75
CA PRO A 134 -11.04 25.58 32.56
C PRO A 134 -11.69 25.09 31.27
N THR A 135 -10.92 24.32 30.50
CA THR A 135 -11.36 23.73 29.24
C THR A 135 -12.65 22.93 29.45
N PRO A 136 -13.71 23.14 28.66
CA PRO A 136 -14.97 22.42 28.83
C PRO A 136 -14.75 20.91 28.68
N GLU A 137 -15.50 20.13 29.44
CA GLU A 137 -15.44 18.67 29.44
C GLU A 137 -15.57 18.10 28.02
N PRO A 138 -14.80 17.05 27.67
CA PRO A 138 -14.87 16.44 26.36
C PRO A 138 -16.29 15.94 26.10
N LEU A 139 -16.88 16.37 24.98
CA LEU A 139 -18.20 15.96 24.54
C LEU A 139 -18.28 14.42 24.51
N LEU A 140 -19.12 13.86 25.37
CA LEU A 140 -19.42 12.43 25.41
C LEU A 140 -19.94 12.02 24.04
N ARG A 141 -19.26 11.08 23.39
CA ARG A 141 -19.75 10.50 22.13
C ARG A 141 -21.09 9.81 22.44
N PRO A 142 -22.15 10.05 21.65
CA PRO A 142 -23.42 9.36 21.84
C PRO A 142 -23.22 7.85 21.68
N GLU A 143 -23.82 7.07 22.57
CA GLU A 143 -23.77 5.62 22.52
C GLU A 143 -24.42 5.12 21.21
N PRO A 144 -23.85 4.10 20.55
CA PRO A 144 -24.39 3.57 19.31
C PRO A 144 -25.74 2.90 19.58
N VAL A 145 -26.82 3.50 19.07
CA VAL A 145 -28.16 2.92 19.09
C VAL A 145 -28.22 1.82 18.02
N GLU A 146 -28.50 0.58 18.43
CA GLU A 146 -28.74 -0.52 17.50
C GLU A 146 -30.10 -0.36 16.83
N ASP A 147 -30.10 -0.02 15.54
CA ASP A 147 -31.31 0.12 14.72
C ASP A 147 -31.73 -1.25 14.13
N PRO A 148 -32.89 -1.82 14.52
CA PRO A 148 -33.36 -3.10 14.02
C PRO A 148 -33.66 -3.10 12.51
N ALA A 149 -33.96 -1.93 11.92
CA ALA A 149 -34.18 -1.81 10.48
C ALA A 149 -32.87 -2.05 9.69
N LYS A 150 -31.73 -1.66 10.27
CA LYS A 150 -30.41 -1.86 9.67
C LYS A 150 -30.03 -3.33 9.60
N THR A 151 -30.41 -4.12 10.60
CA THR A 151 -30.21 -5.59 10.60
C THR A 151 -31.02 -6.29 9.53
N LEU A 152 -32.28 -5.91 9.33
CA LEU A 152 -33.15 -6.50 8.28
C LEU A 152 -32.64 -6.16 6.88
N TRP A 153 -32.27 -4.91 6.63
CA TRP A 153 -31.69 -4.49 5.35
C TRP A 153 -30.41 -5.27 4.99
N ILE A 154 -29.60 -5.55 6.02
CA ILE A 154 -28.38 -6.34 5.91
C ILE A 154 -28.66 -7.80 5.48
N GLU A 155 -29.76 -8.39 5.94
CA GLU A 155 -30.14 -9.78 5.64
C GLU A 155 -30.75 -9.92 4.24
N GLU A 156 -31.44 -8.88 3.76
CA GLU A 156 -32.07 -8.82 2.43
C GLU A 156 -31.08 -8.57 1.28
N LEU A 157 -29.83 -8.21 1.59
CA LEU A 157 -28.80 -7.97 0.58
C LEU A 157 -28.54 -9.25 -0.26
N PRO A 158 -28.60 -9.16 -1.61
CA PRO A 158 -28.39 -10.30 -2.51
C PRO A 158 -26.89 -10.62 -2.63
N LEU A 159 -26.31 -11.12 -1.54
CA LEU A 159 -24.92 -11.55 -1.45
C LEU A 159 -24.81 -13.02 -1.86
N THR A 160 -23.75 -13.34 -2.60
CA THR A 160 -23.39 -14.74 -2.86
C THR A 160 -22.99 -15.45 -1.56
N ALA A 161 -23.02 -16.78 -1.53
CA ALA A 161 -22.64 -17.55 -0.35
C ALA A 161 -21.19 -17.25 0.11
N GLU A 162 -20.28 -17.00 -0.84
CA GLU A 162 -18.90 -16.60 -0.55
C GLU A 162 -18.85 -15.21 0.09
N GLN A 163 -19.59 -14.23 -0.46
CA GLN A 163 -19.64 -12.88 0.10
C GLN A 163 -20.30 -12.83 1.49
N ARG A 164 -21.28 -13.69 1.76
CA ARG A 164 -21.87 -13.81 3.11
C ARG A 164 -20.86 -14.34 4.12
N ARG A 165 -20.05 -15.32 3.73
CA ARG A 165 -18.97 -15.87 4.57
C ARG A 165 -17.93 -14.80 4.89
N ASP A 166 -17.50 -14.03 3.88
CA ASP A 166 -16.52 -12.96 4.08
C ASP A 166 -17.07 -11.84 4.96
N ASN A 167 -18.33 -11.43 4.76
CA ASN A 167 -18.99 -10.43 5.61
C ASN A 167 -19.14 -10.89 7.06
N ALA A 168 -19.38 -12.18 7.30
CA ALA A 168 -19.44 -12.73 8.66
C ALA A 168 -18.11 -12.58 9.41
N VAL A 169 -16.98 -12.82 8.72
CA VAL A 169 -15.63 -12.62 9.28
C VAL A 169 -15.36 -11.15 9.60
N VAL A 170 -15.77 -10.23 8.71
CA VAL A 170 -15.63 -8.79 8.93
C VAL A 170 -16.43 -8.33 10.15
N ARG A 171 -17.67 -8.81 10.31
CA ARG A 171 -18.51 -8.49 11.49
C ARG A 171 -17.90 -9.01 12.78
N GLN A 172 -17.42 -10.24 12.76
CA GLN A 172 -16.74 -10.84 13.91
C GLN A 172 -15.49 -10.04 14.30
N THR A 173 -14.79 -9.45 13.32
CA THR A 173 -13.60 -8.62 13.58
C THR A 173 -13.97 -7.23 14.10
N HIS A 174 -15.03 -6.62 13.56
CA HIS A 174 -15.43 -5.26 13.94
C HIS A 174 -16.16 -5.20 15.30
N GLY A 175 -16.90 -6.25 15.65
CA GLY A 175 -17.57 -6.40 16.96
C GLY A 175 -16.77 -7.23 17.97
N GLY A 176 -15.57 -7.68 17.61
CA GLY A 176 -14.74 -8.52 18.46
C GLY A 176 -14.21 -7.76 19.67
N SER A 177 -14.68 -8.13 20.86
CA SER A 177 -14.04 -7.79 22.13
C SER A 177 -12.84 -8.72 22.39
N LEU A 178 -11.98 -8.36 23.34
CA LEU A 178 -10.89 -9.24 23.80
C LEU A 178 -11.38 -10.64 24.21
N GLU A 179 -12.63 -10.77 24.65
CA GLU A 179 -13.27 -12.02 25.08
C GLU A 179 -13.78 -12.88 23.91
N SER A 180 -14.11 -12.27 22.77
CA SER A 180 -14.65 -12.95 21.57
C SER A 180 -13.59 -13.15 20.48
N TYR A 181 -12.35 -12.75 20.73
CA TYR A 181 -11.23 -12.91 19.81
C TYR A 181 -10.78 -14.38 19.71
N ALA A 182 -11.21 -15.05 18.64
CA ALA A 182 -10.78 -16.41 18.27
C ALA A 182 -9.43 -16.42 17.52
N GLY A 183 -8.45 -15.68 18.03
CA GLY A 183 -7.08 -15.68 17.48
C GLY A 183 -6.45 -17.08 17.55
N SER A 184 -5.61 -17.42 16.57
CA SER A 184 -4.90 -18.70 16.64
C SER A 184 -3.86 -18.66 17.78
N PRO A 185 -3.50 -19.81 18.39
CA PRO A 185 -2.50 -19.87 19.46
C PRO A 185 -1.16 -19.20 19.12
N GLY A 186 -0.80 -19.11 17.83
CA GLY A 186 0.41 -18.44 17.38
C GLY A 186 0.36 -16.90 17.41
N GLU A 187 -0.81 -16.30 17.56
CA GLU A 187 -1.00 -14.83 17.65
C GLU A 187 -0.98 -14.35 19.11
N GLN A 188 -1.33 -15.21 20.07
CA GLN A 188 -1.40 -14.89 21.50
C GLN A 188 -0.07 -15.18 22.25
N GLY A 189 1.05 -15.27 21.52
CA GLY A 189 2.35 -15.59 22.12
C GLY A 189 2.50 -17.06 22.53
N GLY A 190 1.55 -17.92 22.16
CA GLY A 190 1.68 -19.37 22.31
C GLY A 190 2.71 -19.91 21.33
N THR A 191 3.73 -20.61 21.82
CA THR A 191 4.66 -21.34 20.98
C THR A 191 3.94 -22.48 20.28
N VAL A 192 3.63 -22.30 18.99
CA VAL A 192 3.25 -23.40 18.12
C VAL A 192 4.49 -24.27 17.95
N GLN A 193 4.52 -25.45 18.58
CA GLN A 193 5.53 -26.45 18.25
C GLN A 193 5.38 -26.78 16.76
N ARG A 194 6.31 -26.26 15.94
CA ARG A 194 6.43 -26.70 14.55
C ARG A 194 6.68 -28.20 14.59
N GLY A 195 5.69 -28.98 14.16
CA GLY A 195 5.86 -30.40 13.91
C GLY A 195 7.13 -30.62 13.08
N ALA A 196 7.97 -31.54 13.54
CA ALA A 196 9.22 -31.86 12.89
C ALA A 196 8.99 -32.26 11.42
N SER A 197 9.84 -31.70 10.56
CA SER A 197 10.19 -32.18 9.22
C SER A 197 9.10 -32.30 8.15
N SER A 198 9.07 -31.30 7.26
CA SER A 198 9.12 -31.58 5.83
C SER A 198 10.22 -30.71 5.21
N ARG A 199 11.47 -31.20 5.31
CA ARG A 199 12.55 -30.65 4.49
C ARG A 199 12.16 -30.86 3.03
N LYS A 200 12.26 -29.82 2.22
CA LYS A 200 12.07 -29.94 0.77
C LYS A 200 13.12 -30.94 0.26
N PRO A 201 12.73 -31.95 -0.53
CA PRO A 201 13.67 -32.93 -1.03
C PRO A 201 14.74 -32.24 -1.87
N THR A 202 15.99 -32.65 -1.68
CA THR A 202 17.12 -32.16 -2.45
C THR A 202 17.05 -32.68 -3.89
N VAL A 203 17.75 -32.01 -4.82
CA VAL A 203 17.77 -32.38 -6.25
C VAL A 203 18.21 -33.85 -6.45
N ASN A 204 19.15 -34.33 -5.62
CA ASN A 204 19.60 -35.72 -5.65
C ASN A 204 18.50 -36.71 -5.23
N GLU A 205 17.75 -36.41 -4.18
CA GLU A 205 16.61 -37.24 -3.74
C GLU A 205 15.51 -37.28 -4.82
N LEU A 206 15.31 -36.17 -5.54
CA LEU A 206 14.34 -36.10 -6.63
C LEU A 206 14.78 -36.95 -7.84
N HIS A 207 16.06 -36.93 -8.20
CA HIS A 207 16.62 -37.78 -9.25
C HIS A 207 16.56 -39.28 -8.90
N GLN A 208 16.83 -39.63 -7.65
CA GLN A 208 16.80 -41.02 -7.19
C GLN A 208 15.36 -41.58 -7.20
N ARG A 209 14.38 -40.75 -6.81
CA ARG A 209 12.95 -41.09 -6.84
C ARG A 209 12.37 -41.22 -8.25
N MET A 210 12.90 -40.46 -9.22
CA MET A 210 12.52 -40.59 -10.63
C MET A 210 13.09 -41.89 -11.24
N ARG A 211 14.29 -42.31 -10.84
CA ARG A 211 14.89 -43.57 -11.29
C ARG A 211 14.16 -44.79 -10.72
N SER A 212 13.85 -44.79 -9.42
CA SER A 212 13.14 -45.93 -8.80
C SER A 212 11.76 -46.18 -9.41
N ARG A 213 11.03 -45.12 -9.80
CA ARG A 213 9.74 -45.25 -10.48
C ARG A 213 9.82 -45.78 -11.91
N ARG A 214 10.98 -45.69 -12.56
CA ARG A 214 11.18 -46.19 -13.92
C ARG A 214 11.41 -47.70 -13.92
N ASP A 215 12.03 -48.23 -12.87
CA ASP A 215 12.29 -49.66 -12.71
C ASP A 215 11.04 -50.44 -12.22
N GLU A 216 10.04 -49.77 -11.63
CA GLU A 216 8.76 -50.38 -11.23
C GLU A 216 7.76 -50.55 -12.40
N LEU A 217 8.06 -49.99 -13.58
CA LEU A 217 7.17 -49.99 -14.75
C LEU A 217 7.68 -50.90 -15.89
N LEU A 218 8.70 -51.73 -15.63
CA LEU A 218 9.24 -52.76 -16.51
C LEU A 218 9.10 -54.13 -15.84
#